data_AF-A0A7V4F2B3-F1
#
_entry.id   AF-A0A7V4F2B3-F1
#
_cell.length_a   1.000
_cell.length_b   1.000
_cell.length_c   1.000
_cell.angle_alpha   90.00
_cell.angle_beta   90.00
_cell.angle_gamma   90.00
#
_symmetry.space_group_name_H-M   'P 1'
#
loop_
_entity.id
_entity.type
_entity.pdbx_description
1 polymer ?
#
loop_
_entity_poly.entity_id
_entity_poly.type
_entity_poly.pdbx_seq_one_letter_code
_entity_poly.pdbx_strand_id
1 'polypeptide(L)' 'MLMYSYVVLGSIGVTEIILIILALLLLFGGRKIPELMRGLGQGLHEFKKASQGGNTASKDDAKDASKELKS' A
#
# COMPACT_ATOMS: atom_id res chain seq x y z
N MET A 1 27.05 18.45 18.43
CA MET A 1 27.54 17.88 17.15
C MET A 1 27.41 16.35 17.13
N LEU A 2 28.02 15.60 18.05
CA LEU A 2 27.91 14.13 18.09
C LEU A 2 26.48 13.59 18.30
N MET A 3 25.67 14.25 19.13
CA MET A 3 24.26 13.88 19.31
C MET A 3 23.41 14.11 18.06
N TYR A 4 23.80 15.08 17.22
CA TYR A 4 23.11 15.40 15.96
C TYR A 4 23.38 14.32 14.90
N SER A 5 24.62 13.83 14.81
CA SER A 5 24.94 12.67 13.97
C SER A 5 24.32 11.37 14.47
N TYR A 6 24.16 11.17 15.79
CA TYR A 6 23.50 9.98 16.35
C TYR A 6 22.00 9.94 16.03
N VAL A 7 21.31 11.08 16.10
CA VAL A 7 19.91 11.20 15.63
C VAL A 7 19.79 10.84 14.15
N VAL A 8 20.74 11.27 13.31
CA VAL A 8 20.73 11.01 11.87
C VAL A 8 21.10 9.57 11.49
N LEU A 9 21.95 8.88 12.27
CA LEU A 9 22.53 7.58 11.89
C LEU A 9 21.90 6.36 12.59
N GLY A 10 21.26 6.53 13.75
CA GLY A 10 20.81 5.41 14.61
C GLY A 10 19.30 5.19 14.67
N SER A 11 18.51 6.16 14.22
CA SER A 11 17.06 6.15 14.39
C SER A 11 16.42 6.67 13.12
N ILE A 12 16.15 5.81 12.14
CA ILE A 12 15.17 6.14 11.09
C ILE A 12 13.82 6.22 11.81
N GLY A 13 13.55 7.39 12.38
CA GLY A 13 12.33 7.67 13.10
C GLY A 13 11.20 7.95 12.13
N VAL A 14 9.99 8.03 12.68
CA VAL A 14 8.80 8.46 11.93
C VAL A 14 9.04 9.84 11.28
N THR A 15 9.81 10.71 11.93
CA THR A 15 10.17 12.05 11.42
C THR A 15 11.01 11.99 10.15
N GLU A 16 12.08 11.18 10.10
CA GLU A 16 12.90 11.01 8.89
C GLU A 16 12.08 10.44 7.74
N ILE A 17 11.22 9.44 7.99
CA ILE A 17 10.34 8.87 6.98
C ILE A 17 9.40 9.93 6.40
N ILE A 18 8.82 10.78 7.25
CA ILE A 18 7.97 11.90 6.81
C ILE A 18 8.76 12.88 5.95
N LEU A 19 10.00 13.23 6.33
CA LEU A 19 10.84 14.14 5.55
C LEU A 19 11.19 13.56 4.17
N ILE A 20 11.49 12.26 4.09
CA ILE A 20 11.76 11.57 2.82
C ILE A 20 10.52 11.56 1.94
N ILE A 21 9.36 11.20 2.50
CA ILE A 21 8.09 11.22 1.76
C ILE A 21 7.78 12.63 1.27
N LEU A 22 8.00 13.65 2.10
CA LEU A 22 7.77 15.05 1.73
C LEU A 22 8.71 15.50 0.60
N ALA A 23 9.98 15.11 0.64
CA ALA A 23 10.94 15.39 -0.45
C ALA A 23 10.52 14.71 -1.76
N LEU A 24 10.10 13.44 -1.71
CA LEU A 24 9.55 12.74 -2.88
C LEU A 24 8.27 13.38 -3.38
N LEU A 25 7.42 13.90 -2.48
CA LEU A 25 6.19 14.60 -2.82
C LEU A 25 6.46 15.93 -3.52
N LEU A 26 7.52 16.64 -3.15
CA LEU A 26 7.93 17.87 -3.83
C LEU A 26 8.52 17.58 -5.22
N LEU A 27 9.29 16.50 -5.36
CA LEU A 27 9.91 16.14 -6.63
C LEU A 27 8.92 15.54 -7.64
N PHE A 28 8.06 14.61 -7.18
CA PHE A 28 7.11 13.90 -8.03
C PHE A 28 5.70 14.50 -7.99
N GLY A 29 5.38 15.31 -6.99
CA GLY A 29 4.03 15.83 -6.75
C GLY A 29 3.14 14.85 -5.97
N GLY A 30 2.19 15.40 -5.21
CA GLY A 30 1.23 14.63 -4.40
C GLY A 30 0.34 13.64 -5.16
N ARG A 31 0.21 13.83 -6.48
CA ARG A 31 -0.67 13.03 -7.35
C ARG A 31 0.01 11.77 -7.90
N LYS A 32 1.34 11.75 -8.05
CA LYS A 32 2.04 10.63 -8.70
C LYS A 32 2.13 9.39 -7.82
N ILE A 33 2.33 9.54 -6.51
CA ILE A 33 2.38 8.40 -5.57
C ILE A 33 1.07 7.59 -5.59
N PRO A 34 -0.14 8.18 -5.41
CA PRO A 34 -1.38 7.40 -5.44
C PRO A 34 -1.71 6.84 -6.84
N GLU A 35 -1.30 7.52 -7.91
CA GLU A 35 -1.46 7.05 -9.29
C GLU A 35 -0.62 5.79 -9.55
N LEU A 36 0.65 5.80 -9.15
CA LEU A 36 1.55 4.64 -9.22
C LEU A 36 1.06 3.49 -8.34
N MET A 37 0.60 3.78 -7.12
CA MET A 37 0.04 2.76 -6.22
C MET A 37 -1.22 2.11 -6.78
N ARG A 38 -2.10 2.87 -7.44
CA ARG A 38 -3.30 2.31 -8.12
C ARG A 38 -2.90 1.39 -9.26
N GLY A 39 -1.96 1.80 -10.12
CA GLY A 39 -1.47 0.97 -11.23
C GLY A 39 -0.78 -0.30 -10.73
N LEU A 40 0.11 -0.19 -9.75
CA LEU A 40 0.79 -1.33 -9.13
C LEU A 40 -0.20 -2.27 -8.43
N GLY A 41 -1.18 -1.72 -7.72
CA GLY A 41 -2.20 -2.51 -7.01
C GLY A 41 -3.09 -3.30 -7.96
N GLN A 42 -3.50 -2.71 -9.08
CA GLN A 42 -4.22 -3.41 -10.15
C GLN A 42 -3.34 -4.50 -10.79
N GLY A 43 -2.08 -4.20 -11.10
CA GLY A 43 -1.14 -5.18 -11.65
C GLY A 43 -0.90 -6.36 -10.70
N LEU A 44 -0.74 -6.11 -9.40
CA LEU A 44 -0.58 -7.14 -8.39
C LEU A 44 -1.86 -7.96 -8.19
N HIS A 45 -3.03 -7.31 -8.29
CA HIS A 45 -4.33 -7.99 -8.23
C HIS A 45 -4.51 -8.97 -9.39
N GLU A 46 -4.25 -8.53 -10.63
CA GLU A 46 -4.31 -9.39 -11.82
C GLU A 46 -3.23 -10.47 -11.79
N PHE A 47 -2.02 -10.14 -11.35
CA PHE A 47 -0.93 -11.13 -11.16
C PHE A 47 -1.33 -12.21 -10.16
N LYS A 48 -1.93 -11.83 -9.03
CA LYS A 48 -2.41 -12.78 -8.01
C LYS A 48 -3.54 -13.65 -8.56
N LYS A 49 -4.47 -13.08 -9.34
CA LYS A 49 -5.59 -13.81 -9.96
C LYS A 49 -5.13 -14.83 -11.00
N ALA A 50 -4.16 -14.45 -11.83
CA ALA A 50 -3.53 -15.34 -12.80
C ALA A 50 -2.68 -16.43 -12.12
N SER A 51 -1.89 -16.05 -11.10
CA SER A 51 -1.03 -16.97 -10.35
C SER A 51 -1.80 -17.96 -9.47
N GLN A 52 -3.02 -17.62 -9.02
CA GLN A 52 -3.87 -18.53 -8.23
C GLN A 52 -4.75 -19.45 -9.09
N GLY A 53 -4.56 -19.47 -10.41
CA GLY A 53 -5.20 -20.46 -11.28
C GLY A 53 -6.72 -20.36 -11.28
N GLY A 54 -7.27 -19.22 -11.71
CA GLY A 54 -8.61 -19.11 -12.29
C GLY A 54 -9.83 -19.52 -11.46
N ASN A 55 -9.69 -19.96 -10.21
CA ASN A 55 -10.81 -20.48 -9.44
C ASN A 55 -10.65 -20.25 -7.93
N THR A 56 -10.58 -18.99 -7.49
CA THR A 56 -11.04 -18.64 -6.14
C THR A 56 -11.55 -17.21 -6.13
N ALA A 57 -12.88 -17.11 -6.02
CA ALA A 57 -13.59 -16.16 -5.18
C ALA A 57 -13.04 -14.72 -5.20
N SER A 58 -13.65 -13.90 -6.08
CA SER A 58 -13.92 -12.52 -5.70
C SER A 58 -14.50 -12.52 -4.30
N LYS A 59 -13.81 -11.85 -3.38
CA LYS A 59 -14.27 -11.56 -2.03
C LYS A 59 -15.36 -10.48 -2.05
N ASP A 60 -16.31 -10.62 -2.97
CA ASP A 60 -17.60 -9.92 -2.99
C ASP A 60 -18.69 -10.80 -2.36
N ASP A 61 -18.44 -12.10 -2.16
CA ASP A 61 -19.29 -13.03 -1.40
C ASP A 61 -19.11 -12.94 0.13
N ALA A 62 -18.86 -11.75 0.68
CA ALA A 62 -18.95 -11.51 2.13
C ALA A 62 -20.30 -10.92 2.55
N LYS A 63 -21.25 -10.73 1.62
CA LYS A 63 -22.57 -10.14 1.94
C LYS A 63 -23.81 -10.89 1.45
N ASP A 64 -23.71 -11.99 0.69
CA ASP A 64 -24.90 -12.72 0.22
C ASP A 64 -25.08 -14.15 0.77
N ALA A 65 -24.07 -14.75 1.40
CA ALA A 65 -24.20 -16.10 1.98
C ALA A 65 -24.90 -16.15 3.36
N SER A 66 -25.24 -14.99 3.96
CA SER A 66 -25.87 -14.95 5.29
C SER A 66 -27.39 -14.75 5.28
N LYS A 67 -28.04 -14.63 4.10
CA LYS A 67 -29.47 -14.31 4.01
C LYS A 67 -30.40 -15.48 3.63
N GLU A 68 -29.88 -16.65 3.26
CA GLU A 68 -30.70 -17.83 2.90
C GLU A 68 -30.75 -18.94 3.96
N LEU A 69 -29.96 -18.88 5.04
CA LEU A 69 -29.98 -19.90 6.11
C LEU A 69 -30.90 -19.54 7.29
N LYS A 70 -31.79 -18.55 7.13
CA LYS A 70 -32.74 -18.15 8.18
C LYS A 70 -34.16 -17.87 7.67
N SER A 71 -34.57 -18.50 6.57
CA SER A 71 -35.98 -18.68 6.18
C SER A 71 -36.34 -20.15 6.17
#